data_AF-A0A196QGX1-F1
#
_entry.id   AF-A0A196QGX1-F1
#
_cell.length_a   1.000
_cell.length_b   1.000
_cell.length_c   1.000
_cell.angle_alpha   90.00
_cell.angle_beta   90.00
_cell.angle_gamma   90.00
#
_symmetry.space_group_name_H-M   'P 1'
#
loop_
_entity.id
_entity.type
_entity.pdbx_description
1 polymer ?
#
loop_
_entity_poly.entity_id
_entity_poly.type
_entity_poly.pdbx_seq_one_letter_code
_entity_poly.pdbx_strand_id
1 'polypeptide(L)'
;MNLQIDADPADLTGDWASALTIDSIAINDVGAVSSPSDIFLAGPGTFGGNINGWGLNANGCQALTGGINHPCWTGSANLADGMLFSFTFDSGVANYTDTPHLKVRFLDESGKKAGSLLSMDLGPSVQVPEPGSLALLGFGLLSLVGLRRRRV
;
A
#
# COMPACT_ATOMS: atom_id res chain seq x y z
N MET A 1 -2.68 2.60 9.86
CA MET A 1 -1.46 1.84 9.53
C MET A 1 -0.93 2.40 8.22
N ASN A 2 0.31 2.87 8.18
CA ASN A 2 0.89 3.31 6.90
C ASN A 2 1.50 2.10 6.20
N LEU A 3 1.00 1.75 5.02
CA LEU A 3 1.47 0.62 4.22
C LEU A 3 1.99 1.12 2.88
N GLN A 4 3.30 1.18 2.74
CA GLN A 4 3.93 1.51 1.47
C GLN A 4 3.80 0.32 0.50
N ILE A 5 3.22 0.58 -0.68
CA ILE A 5 3.18 -0.37 -1.80
C ILE A 5 4.08 0.20 -2.87
N ASP A 6 5.31 -0.30 -2.98
CA ASP A 6 6.17 0.07 -4.09
C ASP A 6 5.69 -0.62 -5.37
N ALA A 7 5.39 0.17 -6.40
CA ALA A 7 4.79 -0.27 -7.65
C ALA A 7 5.46 0.39 -8.86
N ASP A 8 6.79 0.50 -8.81
CA ASP A 8 7.61 1.02 -9.93
C ASP A 8 7.37 0.21 -11.21
N PRO A 9 6.90 0.86 -12.31
CA PRO A 9 6.77 0.24 -13.63
C PRO A 9 8.04 -0.42 -14.16
N ALA A 10 9.23 0.09 -13.79
CA ALA A 10 10.51 -0.43 -14.27
C ALA A 10 10.86 -1.81 -13.69
N ASP A 11 10.30 -2.15 -12.54
CA ASP A 11 10.58 -3.39 -11.81
C ASP A 11 9.49 -4.45 -11.98
N LEU A 12 8.48 -4.17 -12.80
CA LEU A 12 7.41 -5.13 -13.10
C LEU A 12 7.96 -6.31 -13.91
N THR A 13 7.79 -7.50 -13.35
CA THR A 13 8.25 -8.75 -13.95
C THR A 13 7.14 -9.81 -13.92
N GLY A 14 7.36 -10.93 -14.61
CA GLY A 14 6.41 -12.04 -14.63
C GLY A 14 5.09 -11.69 -15.34
N ASP A 15 3.98 -12.14 -14.78
CA ASP A 15 2.63 -11.94 -15.34
C ASP A 15 2.14 -10.49 -15.20
N TRP A 16 2.84 -9.65 -14.42
CA TRP A 16 2.55 -8.22 -14.27
C TRP A 16 3.36 -7.31 -15.20
N ALA A 17 4.21 -7.85 -16.07
CA ALA A 17 5.10 -7.04 -16.92
C ALA A 17 4.37 -6.03 -17.85
N SER A 18 3.07 -6.24 -18.11
CA SER A 18 2.23 -5.32 -18.90
C SER A 18 1.35 -4.40 -18.06
N ALA A 19 1.48 -4.43 -16.73
CA ALA A 19 0.68 -3.58 -15.85
C ALA A 19 1.06 -2.11 -16.03
N LEU A 20 0.04 -1.25 -16.10
CA LEU A 20 0.19 0.20 -16.26
C LEU A 20 -0.60 0.99 -15.24
N THR A 21 -1.71 0.42 -14.74
CA THR A 21 -2.58 1.13 -13.81
C THR A 21 -3.06 0.21 -12.69
N ILE A 22 -3.34 0.80 -11.53
CA ILE A 22 -4.12 0.20 -10.47
C ILE A 22 -5.55 0.68 -10.63
N ASP A 23 -6.51 -0.24 -10.60
CA ASP A 23 -7.92 0.13 -10.69
C ASP A 23 -8.77 -0.33 -9.50
N SER A 24 -8.23 -1.19 -8.65
CA SER A 24 -8.89 -1.62 -7.43
C SER A 24 -7.88 -2.04 -6.36
N ILE A 25 -8.17 -1.66 -5.13
CA ILE A 25 -7.37 -1.97 -3.94
C ILE A 25 -8.33 -2.49 -2.87
N ALA A 26 -7.95 -3.55 -2.16
CA ALA A 26 -8.68 -4.03 -0.99
C ALA A 26 -7.72 -4.35 0.16
N ILE A 27 -8.19 -4.18 1.39
CA ILE A 27 -7.58 -4.87 2.52
C ILE A 27 -8.61 -5.86 3.04
N ASN A 28 -8.24 -7.11 3.12
CA ASN A 28 -9.08 -8.14 3.67
C ASN A 28 -8.66 -8.46 5.10
N ASP A 29 -9.58 -9.04 5.86
CA ASP A 29 -9.31 -9.59 7.19
C ASP A 29 -8.83 -8.50 8.17
N VAL A 30 -9.34 -7.27 8.02
CA VAL A 30 -9.02 -6.15 8.93
C VAL A 30 -9.77 -6.22 10.26
N GLY A 31 -10.37 -7.37 10.59
CA GLY A 31 -11.27 -7.51 11.74
C GLY A 31 -12.55 -6.68 11.60
N ALA A 32 -13.39 -6.71 12.64
CA ALA A 32 -14.68 -6.00 12.64
C ALA A 32 -14.50 -4.48 12.54
N VAL A 33 -15.02 -3.89 11.46
CA VAL A 33 -15.18 -2.44 11.30
C VAL A 33 -16.61 -2.04 11.65
N SER A 34 -16.77 -1.07 12.56
CA SER A 34 -18.08 -0.54 12.98
C SER A 34 -18.81 0.15 11.84
N SER A 35 -18.06 0.84 10.97
CA SER A 35 -18.61 1.53 9.82
C SER A 35 -17.62 1.47 8.64
N PRO A 36 -18.12 1.54 7.39
CA PRO A 36 -17.51 2.36 6.32
C PRO A 36 -17.10 3.73 6.85
N SER A 37 -16.53 4.67 6.14
CA SER A 37 -15.97 5.90 6.77
C SER A 37 -14.90 5.69 7.84
N ASP A 38 -14.85 4.59 8.60
CA ASP A 38 -13.80 4.35 9.59
C ASP A 38 -12.50 3.91 8.93
N ILE A 39 -12.51 3.61 7.61
CA ILE A 39 -11.29 3.29 6.85
C ILE A 39 -11.13 4.29 5.72
N PHE A 40 -10.03 5.03 5.77
CA PHE A 40 -9.64 5.99 4.76
C PHE A 40 -8.45 5.47 3.98
N LEU A 41 -8.58 5.43 2.65
CA LEU A 41 -7.47 5.21 1.74
C LEU A 41 -6.98 6.56 1.21
N ALA A 42 -5.69 6.82 1.40
CA ALA A 42 -4.98 7.94 0.80
C ALA A 42 -3.85 7.42 -0.10
N GLY A 43 -3.54 8.12 -1.19
CA GLY A 43 -2.46 7.74 -2.08
C GLY A 43 -2.60 8.38 -3.47
N PRO A 44 -1.73 8.00 -4.43
CA PRO A 44 -1.83 8.44 -5.81
C PRO A 44 -3.16 8.07 -6.45
N GLY A 45 -3.60 8.90 -7.40
CA GLY A 45 -4.83 8.66 -8.15
C GLY A 45 -6.09 9.02 -7.37
N THR A 46 -7.21 8.42 -7.77
CA THR A 46 -8.50 8.65 -7.14
C THR A 46 -9.19 7.33 -6.92
N PHE A 47 -9.38 6.97 -5.66
CA PHE A 47 -10.04 5.75 -5.24
C PHE A 47 -11.28 6.10 -4.42
N GLY A 48 -12.42 5.56 -4.84
CA GLY A 48 -13.70 5.64 -4.14
C GLY A 48 -14.19 4.22 -3.85
N GLY A 49 -14.69 3.95 -2.65
CA GLY A 49 -14.95 2.57 -2.25
C GLY A 49 -16.06 2.42 -1.24
N ASN A 50 -16.86 1.38 -1.43
CA ASN A 50 -17.90 0.95 -0.52
C ASN A 50 -17.28 -0.06 0.46
N ILE A 51 -17.27 0.26 1.75
CA ILE A 51 -16.55 -0.51 2.79
C ILE A 51 -17.44 -1.65 3.35
N ASN A 52 -18.64 -1.87 2.80
CA ASN A 52 -19.57 -2.90 3.30
C ASN A 52 -19.43 -4.26 2.61
N GLY A 53 -18.34 -4.99 2.86
CA GLY A 53 -18.22 -6.43 2.51
C GLY A 53 -17.98 -6.75 1.02
N TRP A 54 -17.41 -5.80 0.28
CA TRP A 54 -17.04 -5.98 -1.12
C TRP A 54 -15.54 -6.23 -1.17
N GLY A 55 -15.10 -7.48 -1.32
CA GLY A 55 -13.67 -7.74 -1.49
C GLY A 55 -13.23 -7.70 -2.95
N LEU A 56 -11.92 -7.83 -3.18
CA LEU A 56 -11.34 -7.78 -4.52
C LEU A 56 -11.20 -9.18 -5.14
N ASN A 57 -11.74 -9.36 -6.35
CA ASN A 57 -11.52 -10.54 -7.18
C ASN A 57 -11.03 -10.16 -8.60
N ALA A 58 -10.94 -11.12 -9.52
CA ALA A 58 -10.46 -10.89 -10.88
C ALA A 58 -11.27 -9.82 -11.65
N ASN A 59 -12.54 -9.63 -11.30
CA ASN A 59 -13.46 -8.68 -11.92
C ASN A 59 -13.56 -7.34 -11.17
N GLY A 60 -12.81 -7.15 -10.08
CA GLY A 60 -12.70 -5.88 -9.35
C GLY A 60 -13.33 -5.98 -7.97
N CYS A 61 -13.69 -4.84 -7.38
CA CYS A 61 -14.44 -4.81 -6.13
C CYS A 61 -15.84 -5.42 -6.33
N GLN A 62 -16.11 -6.56 -5.70
CA GLN A 62 -17.39 -7.27 -5.81
C GLN A 62 -17.79 -7.86 -4.46
N ALA A 63 -19.08 -8.14 -4.27
CA ALA A 63 -19.54 -8.86 -3.09
C ALA A 63 -18.85 -10.24 -3.02
N LEU A 64 -18.21 -10.54 -1.90
CA LEU A 64 -17.58 -11.84 -1.66
C LEU A 64 -18.42 -12.68 -0.69
N THR A 65 -18.43 -13.99 -0.91
CA THR A 65 -19.00 -14.96 0.02
C THR A 65 -18.10 -15.05 1.26
N GLY A 66 -18.45 -14.34 2.33
CA GLY A 66 -17.58 -14.25 3.52
C GLY A 66 -17.94 -13.12 4.50
N GLY A 67 -18.69 -12.12 4.06
CA GLY A 67 -19.21 -11.07 4.95
C GLY A 67 -18.25 -9.91 5.20
N ILE A 68 -18.70 -9.01 6.06
CA ILE A 68 -18.03 -7.79 6.55
C ILE A 68 -16.54 -8.03 6.86
N ASN A 69 -15.69 -6.99 6.70
CA ASN A 69 -14.22 -6.95 6.92
C ASN A 69 -13.32 -7.09 5.66
N HIS A 70 -13.90 -6.97 4.47
CA HIS A 70 -13.16 -6.85 3.21
C HIS A 70 -13.49 -5.52 2.55
N PRO A 71 -13.00 -4.37 3.04
CA PRO A 71 -13.14 -3.11 2.34
C PRO A 71 -12.39 -3.13 0.98
N CYS A 72 -13.05 -2.61 -0.05
CA CYS A 72 -12.46 -2.44 -1.38
C CYS A 72 -12.80 -1.07 -1.96
N TRP A 73 -11.82 -0.50 -2.62
CA TRP A 73 -11.90 0.78 -3.30
C TRP A 73 -11.64 0.58 -4.78
N THR A 74 -12.56 1.06 -5.60
CA THR A 74 -12.40 1.14 -7.05
C THR A 74 -11.87 2.52 -7.39
N GLY A 75 -10.97 2.60 -8.35
CA GLY A 75 -10.37 3.86 -8.70
C GLY A 75 -9.49 3.77 -9.91
N SER A 76 -8.57 4.72 -10.01
CA SER A 76 -7.52 4.69 -11.01
C SER A 76 -6.29 5.41 -10.49
N ALA A 77 -5.14 4.76 -10.63
CA ALA A 77 -3.84 5.38 -10.51
C ALA A 77 -2.89 4.76 -11.54
N ASN A 78 -2.15 5.59 -12.27
CA ASN A 78 -1.07 5.11 -13.11
C ASN A 78 0.08 4.62 -12.23
N LEU A 79 0.69 3.50 -12.64
CA LEU A 79 1.89 3.00 -11.99
C LEU A 79 3.03 4.00 -12.16
N ALA A 80 3.75 4.23 -11.07
CA ALA A 80 4.87 5.14 -10.99
C ALA A 80 5.85 4.63 -9.92
N ASP A 81 7.10 5.03 -10.03
CA ASP A 81 8.10 4.78 -8.99
C ASP A 81 7.68 5.45 -7.67
N GLY A 82 7.84 4.73 -6.55
CA GLY A 82 7.63 5.25 -5.20
C GLY A 82 6.17 5.60 -4.85
N MET A 83 5.19 4.89 -5.40
CA MET A 83 3.79 5.07 -5.00
C MET A 83 3.58 4.75 -3.52
N LEU A 84 2.87 5.61 -2.79
CA LEU A 84 2.57 5.43 -1.37
C LEU A 84 1.06 5.44 -1.15
N PHE A 85 0.51 4.29 -0.79
CA PHE A 85 -0.84 4.20 -0.28
C PHE A 85 -0.83 4.20 1.26
N SER A 86 -1.88 4.70 1.88
CA SER A 86 -2.01 4.70 3.34
C SER A 86 -3.45 4.39 3.72
N PHE A 87 -3.60 3.54 4.73
CA PHE A 87 -4.90 3.15 5.26
C PHE A 87 -5.02 3.64 6.71
N THR A 88 -5.86 4.63 6.90
CA THR A 88 -6.14 5.18 8.22
C THR A 88 -7.42 4.58 8.75
N PHE A 89 -7.38 4.06 9.97
CA PHE A 89 -8.52 3.46 10.64
C PHE A 89 -8.95 4.38 11.78
N ASP A 90 -10.16 4.93 11.73
CA ASP A 90 -10.75 5.71 12.82
C ASP A 90 -11.40 4.77 13.83
N SER A 91 -11.31 5.13 15.12
CA SER A 91 -11.80 4.37 16.29
C SER A 91 -11.90 2.84 16.13
N GLY A 92 -10.80 2.13 16.38
CA GLY A 92 -10.84 0.76 16.88
C GLY A 92 -11.08 -0.35 15.87
N VAL A 93 -10.06 -0.65 15.05
CA VAL A 93 -9.84 -2.04 14.62
C VAL A 93 -9.46 -2.83 15.87
N ALA A 94 -10.46 -3.41 16.53
CA ALA A 94 -10.32 -3.98 17.86
C ALA A 94 -9.74 -5.41 17.87
N ASN A 95 -9.59 -6.04 16.70
CA ASN A 95 -9.07 -7.40 16.60
C ASN A 95 -8.27 -7.59 15.30
N TYR A 96 -6.95 -7.44 15.39
CA TYR A 96 -6.00 -8.00 14.42
C TYR A 96 -5.82 -9.52 14.62
N THR A 97 -6.88 -10.22 15.06
CA THR A 97 -6.81 -11.68 15.26
C THR A 97 -6.67 -12.42 13.94
N ASP A 98 -7.11 -11.78 12.86
CA ASP A 98 -6.94 -12.24 11.50
C ASP A 98 -5.72 -11.51 10.91
N THR A 99 -4.88 -12.23 10.15
CA THR A 99 -3.74 -11.63 9.45
C THR A 99 -4.29 -10.76 8.31
N PRO A 100 -4.29 -9.42 8.44
CA PRO A 100 -4.84 -8.59 7.39
C PRO A 100 -3.98 -8.75 6.15
N HIS A 101 -4.58 -8.75 4.96
CA HIS A 101 -3.84 -8.89 3.72
C HIS A 101 -4.31 -7.90 2.67
N LEU A 102 -3.35 -7.22 2.05
CA LEU A 102 -3.58 -6.28 0.97
C LEU A 102 -3.78 -7.05 -0.33
N LYS A 103 -4.77 -6.63 -1.12
CA LYS A 103 -4.94 -7.04 -2.52
C LYS A 103 -4.96 -5.84 -3.45
N VAL A 104 -4.30 -5.99 -4.60
CA VAL A 104 -4.29 -4.96 -5.65
C VAL A 104 -4.57 -5.62 -7.01
N ARG A 105 -5.40 -4.96 -7.82
CA ARG A 105 -5.63 -5.32 -9.21
C ARG A 105 -4.94 -4.32 -10.12
N PHE A 106 -4.15 -4.86 -11.04
CA PHE A 106 -3.50 -4.09 -12.08
C PHE A 106 -4.21 -4.28 -13.42
N LEU A 107 -4.21 -3.24 -14.24
CA LEU A 107 -4.65 -3.28 -15.63
C LEU A 107 -3.52 -2.93 -16.59
N ASP A 108 -3.58 -3.52 -17.78
CA ASP A 108 -2.75 -3.17 -18.93
C ASP A 108 -3.30 -1.97 -19.72
N GLU A 109 -2.63 -1.63 -20.83
CA GLU A 109 -3.00 -0.51 -21.72
C GLU A 109 -4.40 -0.66 -22.33
N SER A 110 -4.86 -1.90 -22.49
CA SER A 110 -6.20 -2.22 -23.01
C SER A 110 -7.28 -2.20 -21.94
N GLY A 111 -6.93 -1.83 -20.70
CA GLY A 111 -7.82 -1.86 -19.55
C GLY A 111 -8.20 -3.30 -19.12
N LYS A 112 -7.42 -4.30 -19.51
CA LYS A 112 -7.60 -5.70 -19.11
C LYS A 112 -6.74 -6.00 -17.91
N LYS A 113 -7.18 -6.95 -17.08
CA LYS A 113 -6.42 -7.38 -15.90
C LYS A 113 -5.04 -7.88 -16.32
N ALA A 114 -4.01 -7.20 -15.82
CA ALA A 114 -2.62 -7.60 -15.99
C ALA A 114 -2.21 -8.51 -14.83
N GLY A 115 -1.73 -9.71 -15.17
CA GLY A 115 -1.25 -10.69 -14.20
C GLY A 115 -2.28 -11.16 -13.18
N SER A 116 -1.79 -11.75 -12.10
CA SER A 116 -2.56 -12.22 -10.94
C SER A 116 -2.97 -11.04 -10.05
N LEU A 117 -3.86 -11.27 -9.07
CA LEU A 117 -4.04 -10.25 -8.04
C LEU A 117 -2.78 -10.23 -7.17
N LEU A 118 -2.19 -9.06 -6.98
CA LEU A 118 -1.19 -8.92 -5.92
C LEU A 118 -1.88 -9.22 -4.60
N SER A 119 -1.27 -10.06 -3.78
CA SER A 119 -1.75 -10.41 -2.46
C SER A 119 -0.56 -10.46 -1.53
N MET A 120 -0.55 -9.63 -0.49
CA MET A 120 0.50 -9.63 0.53
C MET A 120 -0.09 -9.59 1.92
N ASP A 121 0.48 -10.37 2.83
CA ASP A 121 0.11 -10.33 4.23
C ASP A 121 0.70 -9.08 4.89
N LEU A 122 -0.17 -8.32 5.55
CA LEU A 122 0.19 -7.20 6.39
C LEU A 122 0.49 -7.78 7.76
N GLY A 123 1.72 -8.21 7.96
CA GLY A 123 2.16 -8.70 9.27
C GLY A 123 1.86 -7.70 10.39
N PRO A 124 1.83 -8.12 11.67
CA PRO A 124 1.61 -7.24 12.81
C PRO A 124 2.70 -6.17 12.87
N SER A 125 2.43 -5.00 12.27
CA SER A 125 3.29 -3.82 12.17
C SER A 125 4.79 -4.10 12.03
N VAL A 126 5.28 -4.34 10.81
CA VAL A 126 6.72 -4.16 10.55
C VAL A 126 6.98 -2.66 10.46
N GLN A 127 7.88 -2.16 11.31
CA GLN A 127 8.34 -0.78 11.29
C GLN A 127 8.83 -0.44 9.89
N VAL A 128 8.23 0.59 9.28
CA VAL A 128 8.74 1.20 8.05
C VAL A 128 10.15 1.73 8.36
N PRO A 129 11.21 1.29 7.66
CA PRO A 129 12.52 1.90 7.79
C PRO A 129 12.40 3.38 7.40
N GLU A 130 12.74 4.27 8.32
CA GLU A 130 12.83 5.70 8.02
C GLU A 130 13.77 5.89 6.82
N PRO A 131 13.41 6.73 5.82
CA PRO A 131 14.31 7.10 4.74
C PRO A 131 15.61 7.63 5.37
N GLY A 132 16.77 7.17 4.85
CA GLY A 132 18.13 7.27 5.40
C GLY A 132 18.71 8.66 5.75
N SER A 133 17.90 9.56 6.28
CA SER A 133 18.24 10.89 6.77
C SER A 133 19.14 10.83 8.01
N LEU A 134 19.05 9.75 8.81
CA LEU A 134 19.95 9.53 9.95
C LEU A 134 21.37 9.13 9.53
N ALA A 135 21.55 8.51 8.36
CA ALA A 135 22.89 8.17 7.86
C ALA A 135 23.67 9.43 7.44
N LEU A 136 22.99 10.47 6.93
CA LEU A 136 23.63 11.73 6.53
C LEU A 136 24.06 12.61 7.71
N LEU A 137 23.43 12.46 8.88
CA LEU A 137 23.82 13.19 10.09
C LEU A 137 25.07 12.61 10.77
N GLY A 138 25.35 11.31 10.59
CA GLY A 138 26.53 10.64 11.14
C GLY A 138 27.85 11.00 10.43
N PHE A 139 27.81 11.24 9.12
CA PHE A 139 29.02 11.56 8.34
C PHE A 139 29.39 13.04 8.32
N GLY A 140 28.45 13.96 8.62
CA GLY A 140 28.73 15.41 8.65
C GLY A 140 29.63 15.87 9.81
N LEU A 141 29.62 15.13 10.93
CA LEU A 141 30.41 15.50 12.12
C LEU A 141 31.88 15.05 12.06
N LEU A 142 32.22 14.06 11.22
CA LEU A 142 33.61 13.61 11.06
C LEU A 142 34.45 14.58 10.20
N SER A 143 33.82 15.41 9.37
CA SER A 143 34.51 16.41 8.54
C SER A 143 35.03 17.61 9.36
N LEU A 144 34.44 17.90 10.52
CA LEU A 144 34.82 19.04 11.35
C LEU A 144 36.00 18.75 12.28
N VAL A 145 36.28 17.48 12.59
CA VAL A 145 37.44 17.10 13.43
C VAL A 145 38.74 17.03 12.60
N GLY A 146 38.66 16.74 11.29
CA GLY A 146 39.80 16.65 10.40
C GLY A 146 40.43 18.00 9.99
N LEU A 147 39.70 19.11 10.09
CA LEU A 147 40.19 20.43 9.68
C LEU A 147 41.02 21.16 10.74
N ARG A 148 41.14 20.62 11.97
CA ARG A 148 41.92 21.27 13.04
C ARG A 148 43.40 20.87 13.07
N ARG A 149 43.86 20.01 12.15
CA ARG A 149 45.30 19.76 11.90
C ARG A 149 45.77 20.50 10.66
N ARG A 150 45.82 21.83 10.72
CA ARG A 150 46.72 22.66 9.90
C ARG A 150 46.66 24.10 10.40
N ARG A 151 47.57 24.44 11.32
CA ARG A 151 48.48 25.60 11.23
C ARG A 151 49.10 25.89 12.61
N VAL A 152 50.44 25.93 12.58
CA VAL A 152 51.42 26.44 13.57
C VAL A 152 51.63 25.57 14.80
#